data_AF-A0A3S8VLY4-F1
#
_entry.id   AF-A0A3S8VLY4-F1
#
_cell.length_a   1.000
_cell.length_b   1.000
_cell.length_c   1.000
_cell.angle_alpha   90.00
_cell.angle_beta   90.00
_cell.angle_gamma   90.00
#
_symmetry.space_group_name_H-M   'P 1'
#
loop_
_entity.id
_entity.type
_entity.pdbx_description
1 polymer ?
#
loop_
_entity_poly.entity_id
_entity_poly.type
_entity_poly.pdbx_seq_one_letter_code
_entity_poly.pdbx_strand_id
1 'polypeptide(L)' 'MPREWYVAHNRMLKAMRIAIALLDTGVYTPQRARNEVIRHTAERIGVHPPSLTTCRLVRSLLPLI' A
#
# COMPACT_ATOMS: atom_id res chain seq x y z
N MET A 1 -15.02 0.86 -18.14
CA MET A 1 -16.26 1.56 -17.69
C MET A 1 -15.97 2.48 -16.51
N PRO A 2 -16.77 3.54 -16.25
CA PRO A 2 -16.48 4.55 -15.21
C PRO A 2 -16.18 3.99 -13.81
N ARG A 3 -16.85 2.89 -13.44
CA ARG A 3 -16.62 2.17 -12.18
C ARG A 3 -15.21 1.59 -12.05
N GLU A 4 -14.65 1.04 -13.11
CA GLU A 4 -13.34 0.40 -13.08
C GLU A 4 -12.24 1.42 -12.85
N TRP A 5 -12.35 2.58 -13.52
CA TRP A 5 -11.45 3.70 -13.28
C TRP A 5 -11.53 4.17 -11.84
N TYR A 6 -12.75 4.33 -11.29
CA TYR A 6 -12.93 4.74 -9.89
C TYR A 6 -12.33 3.74 -8.91
N VAL A 7 -12.49 2.43 -9.16
CA VAL A 7 -11.89 1.39 -8.32
C VAL A 7 -10.36 1.41 -8.42
N ALA A 8 -9.79 1.55 -9.61
CA ALA A 8 -8.34 1.63 -9.80
C ALA A 8 -7.76 2.88 -9.12
N HIS A 9 -8.42 4.02 -9.29
CA HIS A 9 -8.05 5.29 -8.66
C HIS A 9 -8.04 5.19 -7.13
N ASN A 10 -9.11 4.68 -6.52
CA ASN A 10 -9.17 4.51 -5.06
C ASN A 10 -8.17 3.47 -4.54
N ARG A 11 -7.85 2.43 -5.33
CA ARG A 11 -6.78 1.48 -4.98
C ARG A 11 -5.41 2.17 -4.96
N MET A 12 -5.15 3.08 -5.89
CA MET A 12 -3.92 3.86 -5.93
C MET A 12 -3.82 4.79 -4.72
N LEU A 13 -4.89 5.54 -4.41
CA LEU A 13 -4.93 6.41 -3.23
C LEU A 13 -4.70 5.63 -1.92
N LYS A 14 -5.35 4.47 -1.78
CA LYS A 14 -5.11 3.57 -0.63
C LYS A 14 -3.67 3.09 -0.59
N ALA A 15 -3.09 2.70 -1.73
CA ALA A 15 -1.70 2.24 -1.80
C ALA A 15 -0.71 3.34 -1.42
N MET A 16 -0.89 4.57 -1.93
CA MET A 16 -0.05 5.72 -1.58
C MET A 16 -0.08 6.02 -0.09
N ARG A 17 -1.27 6.05 0.52
CA ARG A 17 -1.42 6.29 1.97
C ARG A 17 -0.65 5.26 2.81
N ILE A 18 -0.71 3.98 2.43
CA ILE A 18 0.03 2.92 3.14
C ILE A 18 1.53 3.01 2.86
N ALA A 19 1.95 3.33 1.63
CA ALA A 19 3.36 3.48 1.29
C ALA A 19 4.04 4.59 2.09
N ILE A 20 3.39 5.74 2.25
CA ILE A 20 3.87 6.84 3.10
C ILE A 20 4.07 6.36 4.54
N ALA A 21 3.06 5.71 5.13
CA ALA A 21 3.16 5.19 6.49
C ALA A 21 4.27 4.12 6.68
N LEU A 22 4.55 3.33 5.64
CA LEU A 22 5.67 2.39 5.66
C LEU A 22 7.02 3.12 5.69
N LEU A 23 7.18 4.18 4.89
CA LEU A 23 8.39 5.00 4.90
C LEU A 23 8.58 5.69 6.26
N ASP A 24 7.50 6.21 6.85
CA ASP A 24 7.52 6.84 8.18
C ASP A 24 7.90 5.85 9.30
N THR A 25 7.71 4.54 9.08
CA THR A 25 8.03 3.48 10.04
C THR A 25 9.34 2.73 9.72
N GLY A 26 10.10 3.18 8.72
CA GLY A 26 11.43 2.64 8.41
C GLY A 26 11.45 1.51 7.37
N VAL A 27 10.34 1.25 6.68
CA VAL A 27 10.24 0.23 5.63
C VAL A 27 10.52 0.88 4.27
N TYR A 28 11.80 0.96 3.91
CA TYR A 28 12.26 1.67 2.71
C TYR A 28 12.37 0.82 1.44
N THR A 29 12.19 -0.51 1.51
CA THR A 29 12.37 -1.40 0.36
C THR A 29 11.16 -2.33 0.14
N PRO A 30 10.82 -2.66 -1.13
CA PRO A 30 9.75 -3.60 -1.46
C PRO A 30 9.86 -4.96 -0.78
N GLN A 31 11.08 -5.46 -0.59
CA GLN A 31 11.39 -6.76 0.01
C GLN A 31 11.04 -6.78 1.50
N ARG A 32 11.21 -5.64 2.20
CA ARG A 32 10.80 -5.49 3.60
C ARG A 32 9.28 -5.31 3.76
N ALA A 33 8.60 -4.81 2.72
CA ALA A 33 7.14 -4.64 2.69
C ALA A 33 6.38 -5.94 2.35
N ARG A 34 6.52 -6.97 3.21
CA ARG A 34 5.73 -8.21 3.10
C ARG A 34 4.24 -7.94 3.32
N ASN A 35 3.35 -8.84 2.85
CA ASN A 35 1.90 -8.61 2.91
C ASN A 35 1.41 -8.35 4.34
N GLU A 36 1.92 -9.09 5.30
CA GLU A 36 1.67 -8.96 6.73
C GLU A 36 2.11 -7.60 7.27
N VAL A 37 3.28 -7.09 6.85
CA VAL A 37 3.78 -5.77 7.25
C VAL A 37 2.87 -4.67 6.69
N ILE A 38 2.48 -4.77 5.41
CA ILE A 38 1.56 -3.83 4.77
C ILE A 38 0.19 -3.84 5.46
N ARG A 39 -0.36 -5.02 5.76
CA ARG A 39 -1.67 -5.16 6.42
C ARG A 39 -1.64 -4.64 7.85
N HIS A 40 -0.60 -4.96 8.61
CA HIS A 40 -0.43 -4.45 9.96
C HIS A 40 -0.24 -2.93 9.98
N THR A 41 0.52 -2.37 9.05
CA THR A 41 0.66 -0.91 8.91
C THR A 41 -0.69 -0.28 8.58
N ALA A 42 -1.46 -0.87 7.65
CA ALA A 42 -2.79 -0.40 7.30
C ALA A 42 -3.73 -0.38 8.52
N GLU A 43 -3.71 -1.45 9.33
CA GLU A 43 -4.46 -1.52 10.59
C GLU A 43 -4.05 -0.41 11.57
N ARG A 44 -2.74 -0.20 11.77
CA ARG A 44 -2.20 0.86 12.65
C ARG A 44 -2.65 2.26 12.25
N ILE A 45 -2.84 2.53 10.95
CA ILE A 45 -3.28 3.83 10.44
C ILE A 45 -4.80 3.91 10.20
N GLY A 46 -5.57 2.94 10.68
CA GLY A 46 -7.04 2.90 10.56
C GLY A 46 -7.56 2.65 9.14
N VAL A 47 -6.75 2.06 8.26
CA VAL A 47 -7.12 1.73 6.88
C VAL A 47 -7.57 0.27 6.80
N HIS A 48 -8.76 0.03 6.24
CA HIS A 48 -9.27 -1.33 6.02
C HIS A 48 -8.27 -2.21 5.25
N PRO A 49 -8.18 -3.52 5.59
CA PRO A 49 -7.18 -4.43 5.06
C PRO A 49 -7.00 -4.34 3.54
N PRO A 50 -5.78 -4.14 3.03
CA PRO A 50 -5.52 -4.06 1.60
C PRO A 50 -5.63 -5.44 0.93
N SER A 51 -6.17 -5.43 -0.30
CA SER A 51 -6.16 -6.60 -1.17
C SER A 51 -4.74 -6.95 -1.62
N LEU A 52 -4.54 -8.17 -2.14
CA LEU A 52 -3.24 -8.56 -2.72
C LEU A 52 -2.80 -7.63 -3.85
N THR A 53 -3.73 -7.18 -4.70
CA THR A 53 -3.45 -6.19 -5.75
C THR A 53 -2.97 -4.87 -5.16
N THR A 54 -3.61 -4.39 -4.09
CA THR A 54 -3.19 -3.18 -3.38
C THR A 54 -1.82 -3.36 -2.74
N CYS A 55 -1.51 -4.51 -2.14
CA CYS A 55 -0.17 -4.78 -1.59
C CYS A 55 0.92 -4.73 -2.67
N ARG A 56 0.65 -5.22 -3.89
CA ARG A 56 1.58 -5.08 -5.02
C ARG A 56 1.79 -3.62 -5.41
N LEU A 57 0.72 -2.82 -5.45
CA LEU A 57 0.82 -1.38 -5.72
C LEU A 57 1.63 -0.64 -4.66
N VAL A 58 1.44 -0.98 -3.37
CA VAL A 58 2.26 -0.42 -2.30
C VAL A 58 3.75 -0.68 -2.54
N ARG A 59 4.12 -1.92 -2.90
CA ARG A 59 5.52 -2.26 -3.20
C ARG A 59 6.08 -1.52 -4.41
N SER A 60 5.29 -1.31 -5.46
CA SER A 60 5.75 -0.56 -6.64
C SER A 60 6.00 0.92 -6.36
N LEU A 61 5.52 1.45 -5.23
CA LEU A 61 5.74 2.82 -4.79
C LEU A 61 6.97 2.98 -3.88
N LEU A 62 7.57 1.88 -3.43
CA LEU A 62 8.73 1.93 -2.56
C LEU A 62 10.03 2.04 -3.37
N PRO A 63 11.04 2.77 -2.85
CA PRO A 63 12.34 2.87 -3.49
C PRO A 63 13.02 1.51 -3.72
N LEU A 64 13.77 1.37 -4.81
CA LEU A 64 14.54 0.16 -5.16
C LEU A 64 15.96 0.14 -4.58
N ILE A 65 16.25 1.02 -3.62
CA ILE A 65 17.58 1.24 -3.03
C ILE A 65 18.05 0.05 -2.19
#